data_AF-A0A7Y2EV04-F1
#
_entry.id   AF-A0A7Y2EV04-F1
#
_cell.length_a   1.000
_cell.length_b   1.000
_cell.length_c   1.000
_cell.angle_alpha   90.00
_cell.angle_beta   90.00
_cell.angle_gamma   90.00
#
_symmetry.space_group_name_H-M   'P 1'
#
loop_
_entity.id
_entity.type
_entity.pdbx_description
1 polymer ?
#
loop_
_entity_poly.entity_id
_entity_poly.type
_entity_poly.pdbx_seq_one_letter_code
_entity_poly.pdbx_strand_id
1 'polypeptide(L)' 'MSASLERTAAELAAIADNVARYRERVAALAEPYVGSERDDLVLTIHEAERQLRNAERTLQRALRAVR' A
#
# COMPACT_ATOMS: atom_id res chain seq x y z
N MET A 1 -21.90 -16.23 -8.48
CA MET A 1 -20.55 -16.34 -7.89
C MET A 1 -20.72 -16.95 -6.50
N SER A 2 -19.77 -17.72 -5.95
CA SER A 2 -19.91 -18.22 -4.56
C SER A 2 -19.92 -17.04 -3.59
N ALA A 3 -20.83 -17.02 -2.60
CA ALA A 3 -20.90 -15.96 -1.58
C ALA A 3 -19.56 -15.74 -0.84
N SER A 4 -18.73 -16.79 -0.78
CA SER A 4 -17.36 -16.69 -0.25
C SER A 4 -16.44 -15.87 -1.16
N LEU A 5 -16.53 -16.03 -2.49
CA LEU A 5 -15.72 -15.28 -3.45
C LEU A 5 -16.11 -13.80 -3.46
N GLU A 6 -17.40 -13.49 -3.35
CA GLU A 6 -17.90 -12.11 -3.25
C GLU A 6 -17.37 -11.41 -1.99
N ARG A 7 -17.41 -12.09 -0.84
CA ARG A 7 -16.84 -11.58 0.41
C ARG A 7 -15.32 -11.38 0.29
N THR A 8 -14.60 -12.33 -0.29
CA THR A 8 -13.16 -12.21 -0.51
C THR A 8 -12.83 -11.04 -1.44
N ALA A 9 -13.57 -10.84 -2.53
CA ALA A 9 -13.37 -9.72 -3.44
C ALA A 9 -13.62 -8.37 -2.75
N ALA A 10 -14.68 -8.26 -1.95
CA ALA A 10 -14.98 -7.05 -1.19
C ALA A 10 -13.87 -6.72 -0.19
N GLU A 11 -13.37 -7.72 0.55
CA GLU A 11 -12.29 -7.53 1.51
C GLU A 11 -10.97 -7.15 0.84
N LEU A 12 -10.61 -7.82 -0.26
CA LEU A 12 -9.41 -7.49 -1.04
C LEU A 12 -9.45 -6.06 -1.58
N ALA A 13 -10.61 -5.59 -2.05
CA ALA A 13 -10.79 -4.23 -2.51
C ALA A 13 -10.64 -3.22 -1.36
N ALA A 14 -11.30 -3.46 -0.22
CA ALA A 14 -11.22 -2.59 0.95
C ALA A 14 -9.78 -2.47 1.49
N ILE A 15 -9.04 -3.58 1.54
CA ILE A 15 -7.64 -3.57 1.99
C ILE A 15 -6.76 -2.83 0.96
N ALA A 16 -6.94 -3.06 -0.35
CA ALA A 16 -6.17 -2.36 -1.38
C ALA A 16 -6.32 -0.84 -1.27
N ASP A 17 -7.55 -0.35 -1.05
CA ASP A 17 -7.83 1.07 -0.86
C ASP A 17 -7.18 1.64 0.40
N ASN A 18 -7.20 0.88 1.51
CA ASN A 18 -6.51 1.26 2.74
C ASN A 18 -4.99 1.33 2.55
N VAL A 19 -4.40 0.33 1.89
CA VAL A 19 -2.95 0.30 1.62
C VAL A 19 -2.54 1.47 0.73
N ALA A 20 -3.34 1.83 -0.28
CA ALA A 20 -3.10 3.00 -1.10
C ALA A 20 -3.07 4.30 -0.27
N ARG A 21 -4.04 4.49 0.63
CA ARG A 21 -4.05 5.63 1.58
C ARG A 21 -2.86 5.62 2.52
N TYR A 22 -2.46 4.46 3.03
CA TYR A 22 -1.29 4.36 3.91
C TYR A 22 0.01 4.65 3.15
N ARG A 23 0.14 4.20 1.91
CA ARG A 23 1.29 4.51 1.04
C ARG A 23 1.47 6.02 0.90
N GLU A 24 0.39 6.75 0.60
CA GLU A 24 0.42 8.22 0.48
C GLU A 24 0.83 8.89 1.79
N ARG A 25 0.25 8.46 2.92
CA ARG A 25 0.59 8.99 4.24
C ARG A 25 2.05 8.73 4.61
N VAL A 26 2.57 7.54 4.32
CA VAL A 26 3.97 7.19 4.57
C VAL A 26 4.90 8.04 3.69
N ALA A 27 4.57 8.22 2.41
CA ALA A 27 5.35 9.07 1.52
C ALA A 27 5.48 10.51 2.05
N ALA A 28 4.37 11.08 2.55
CA ALA A 28 4.34 12.43 3.10
C ALA A 28 5.20 12.60 4.37
N LEU A 29 5.47 11.53 5.12
CA LEU A 29 6.34 11.59 6.31
C LEU A 29 7.80 11.91 5.97
N ALA A 30 8.23 11.66 4.72
CA ALA A 30 9.59 11.98 4.30
C ALA A 30 9.80 13.47 4.04
N GLU A 31 8.75 14.20 3.63
CA GLU A 31 8.85 15.60 3.15
C GLU A 31 9.63 16.54 4.08
N PRO A 32 9.45 16.52 5.41
CA PRO A 32 10.16 17.44 6.30
C PRO A 32 11.67 17.18 6.42
N TYR A 33 12.13 15.99 6.02
CA TYR A 33 13.51 15.54 6.25
C TYR A 33 14.35 15.49 4.97
N VAL A 34 13.74 15.73 3.79
CA VAL A 34 14.47 15.76 2.52
C VAL A 34 15.52 16.88 2.53
N GLY A 35 16.78 16.52 2.27
CA GLY A 35 17.91 17.46 2.28
C GLY A 35 18.43 17.82 3.68
N SER A 36 17.90 17.18 4.73
CA SER A 36 18.45 17.24 6.08
C SER A 36 19.57 16.21 6.28
N GLU A 37 20.21 16.23 7.45
CA GLU A 37 21.18 15.20 7.88
C GLU A 37 20.55 13.82 8.18
N ARG A 38 19.22 13.67 8.02
CA ARG A 38 18.45 12.45 8.30
C ARG A 38 18.15 11.62 7.04
N ASP A 39 19.14 11.50 6.15
CA ASP A 39 19.01 10.73 4.92
C ASP A 39 18.64 9.26 5.17
N ASP A 40 19.11 8.69 6.28
CA ASP A 40 18.79 7.33 6.74
C ASP A 40 17.29 7.13 7.01
N LEU A 41 16.67 8.09 7.69
CA LEU A 41 15.24 8.11 7.96
C LEU A 41 14.44 8.24 6.64
N VAL A 42 14.84 9.17 5.77
CA VAL A 42 14.21 9.38 4.45
C VAL A 42 14.27 8.09 3.62
N LEU A 43 15.42 7.43 3.57
CA LEU A 43 15.60 6.16 2.88
C LEU A 43 14.67 5.07 3.42
N THR A 44 14.56 4.96 4.74
CA THR A 44 13.70 3.97 5.42
C THR A 44 12.21 4.24 5.14
N ILE A 45 11.78 5.51 5.16
CA ILE A 45 10.40 5.89 4.82
C ILE A 45 10.07 5.54 3.36
N HIS A 46 10.96 5.86 2.43
CA HIS A 46 10.79 5.50 1.02
C HIS A 46 10.80 3.98 0.80
N GLU A 47 11.52 3.22 1.62
CA GLU A 47 11.45 1.77 1.57
C GLU A 47 10.08 1.25 2.01
N ALA A 48 9.55 1.76 3.13
CA ALA A 48 8.21 1.42 3.59
C ALA A 48 7.13 1.77 2.54
N GLU A 49 7.24 2.94 1.90
CA GLU A 49 6.37 3.36 0.79
C GLU A 49 6.41 2.36 -0.37
N ARG A 50 7.60 1.93 -0.80
CA ARG A 50 7.78 0.91 -1.84
C ARG A 50 7.16 -0.44 -1.46
N GLN A 51 7.32 -0.86 -0.21
CA GLN A 51 6.73 -2.12 0.29
C GLN A 51 5.19 -2.06 0.25
N LEU A 52 4.59 -0.94 0.68
CA LEU A 52 3.14 -0.73 0.60
C LEU A 52 2.64 -0.74 -0.86
N ARG A 53 3.36 -0.08 -1.78
CA ARG A 53 3.04 -0.11 -3.20
C ARG A 53 3.05 -1.53 -3.78
N ASN A 54 4.00 -2.38 -3.37
CA ASN A 54 4.07 -3.77 -3.80
C ASN A 54 2.95 -4.63 -3.20
N ALA A 55 2.58 -4.37 -1.94
CA ALA A 55 1.43 -5.01 -1.30
C ALA A 55 0.12 -4.65 -2.03
N GLU A 56 -0.12 -3.37 -2.32
CA GLU A 56 -1.28 -2.89 -3.08
C GLU A 56 -1.41 -3.60 -4.44
N ARG A 57 -0.32 -3.66 -5.21
CA ARG A 57 -0.30 -4.37 -6.50
C ARG A 57 -0.65 -5.84 -6.37
N THR A 58 -0.17 -6.49 -5.31
CA THR A 58 -0.45 -7.90 -5.03
C THR A 58 -1.92 -8.11 -4.68
N LEU A 59 -2.51 -7.23 -3.87
CA LEU A 59 -3.95 -7.23 -3.54
C LEU A 59 -4.82 -7.01 -4.77
N GLN A 60 -4.47 -6.05 -5.63
CA GLN A 60 -5.17 -5.81 -6.90
C GLN A 60 -5.06 -6.99 -7.87
N ARG A 61 -3.92 -7.69 -7.88
CA ARG A 61 -3.76 -8.93 -8.65
C ARG A 61 -4.65 -10.05 -8.09
N ALA A 62 -4.71 -10.23 -6.78
CA ALA A 62 -5.59 -11.20 -6.14
C ALA A 62 -7.07 -10.89 -6.42
N LEU A 63 -7.48 -9.62 -6.35
CA LEU A 63 -8.84 -9.19 -6.67
C LEU A 63 -9.23 -9.54 -8.11
N ARG A 64 -8.31 -9.37 -9.06
CA ARG A 64 -8.52 -9.76 -10.46
C ARG A 64 -8.62 -11.27 -10.68
N ALA A 65 -8.07 -12.09 -9.79
CA ALA A 65 -8.17 -13.55 -9.86
C ALA A 65 -9.46 -14.10 -9.24
N VAL A 66 -10.12 -13.31 -8.38
CA VAL A 66 -11.40 -13.67 -7.73
C VAL A 66 -12.61 -13.21 -8.55
N ARG A 67 -12.46 -12.16 -9.36
CA ARG A 67 -13.45 -11.67 -10.33
C ARG A 67 -13.47 -12.52 -11.59
#